data_AF-A0A354J7S1-F1
#
_entry.id   AF-A0A354J7S1-F1
#
_cell.length_a   1.000
_cell.length_b   1.000
_cell.length_c   1.000
_cell.angle_alpha   90.00
_cell.angle_beta   90.00
_cell.angle_gamma   90.00
#
_symmetry.space_group_name_H-M   'P 1'
#
loop_
_entity.id
_entity.type
_entity.pdbx_description
1 polymer ?
#
loop_
_entity_poly.entity_id
_entity_poly.type
_entity_poly.pdbx_seq_one_letter_code
_entity_poly.pdbx_strand_id
1 'polypeptide(L)'
;MIYANGGYTMNYSKKGINNKQHNIKSTSKHLVSKTRISLFRFLIAFFVLVVIVGVFAGLGFVQGLIDSAPDISQIDVIPTGYTTTVYDQEGNEIEHLIGAHSNRVYVTIDQIPEFVQKAFVAIEDERFYEHDGIDVRGIIRAAVNGLKSGKFNQGASTITQQLLKNQVFGGGRESSSIERVERKIQEQYLAIQLEDKLDKNTILEYYLNTINLGSGTYGVQTASKRYFNKDVSKLNLSEAACIAAITQLPVYHNPITHPDYNAVRRKNVLDKMLSLNYCSQQEYDEAIADDVYSRIQSVNEEMDTTSYYSYFVDELIDQVMKDLQTELGYTQTQASNLIYSGGLSIYTTQDSTIQGIVDDIYSDESYFPAMGTSLWELTYALSIQKGDAEGTVIHYHGDDLVDFYKDFKDPKGYYVDEGSRKFSLLFTNKEDMQEKIEAFHKAMVEEGDTVLGEKITMTIQPQSSFVVMDQHTGHVVAIIGGRGEKEGNRTLNRATDTVRQPGSTFKVLSTYLPALDTGKFTLASTIDDSGPYYYPGTKTEVNNWTRTKKYEGLTTLRRAIYNSMNIVTVKTLNEVTPQLSYDNYLLKLGFTSLVDSRVEDDG
;
A
#
# COMPACT_ATOMS: atom_id res chain seq x y z
N MET A 1 30.52 35.80 45.28
CA MET A 1 29.96 37.00 45.95
C MET A 1 29.41 36.55 47.30
N ILE A 2 30.16 36.77 48.38
CA ILE A 2 29.98 37.88 49.34
C ILE A 2 28.80 37.63 50.31
N TYR A 3 29.19 37.29 51.56
CA TYR A 3 28.60 37.63 52.86
C TYR A 3 27.07 37.74 53.04
N ALA A 4 26.54 36.93 53.96
CA ALA A 4 25.69 37.40 55.06
C ALA A 4 25.61 36.36 56.20
N ASN A 5 26.68 36.25 56.99
CA ASN A 5 26.60 35.66 58.33
C ASN A 5 25.86 36.65 59.24
N GLY A 6 24.53 36.55 59.28
CA GLY A 6 23.69 37.27 60.23
C GLY A 6 23.92 36.74 61.64
N GLY A 7 24.77 37.42 62.42
CA GLY A 7 25.01 37.08 63.82
C GLY A 7 23.73 37.10 64.63
N TYR A 8 23.33 35.94 65.16
CA TYR A 8 22.36 35.85 66.24
C TYR A 8 23.02 36.38 67.53
N THR A 9 22.90 37.68 67.79
CA THR A 9 23.21 38.24 69.10
C THR A 9 22.20 37.71 70.11
N MET A 10 22.63 36.79 70.96
CA MET A 10 21.82 36.31 72.09
C MET A 10 21.60 37.47 73.06
N ASN A 11 20.37 38.01 73.10
CA ASN A 11 19.99 39.06 74.03
C ASN A 11 19.85 38.48 75.46
N TYR A 12 20.86 38.69 76.30
CA TYR A 12 20.90 38.28 77.71
C TYR A 12 20.33 39.31 78.69
N SER A 13 19.61 40.33 78.21
CA SER A 13 18.90 41.26 79.11
C SER A 13 17.82 40.51 79.90
N LYS A 14 17.49 40.99 81.11
CA LYS A 14 16.43 40.41 81.97
C LYS A 14 15.10 40.22 81.23
N LYS A 15 14.79 41.11 80.28
CA LYS A 15 13.61 41.06 79.39
C LYS A 15 13.76 39.98 78.30
N GLY A 16 14.95 39.81 77.73
CA GLY A 16 15.28 38.74 76.77
C GLY A 16 15.27 37.34 77.39
N ILE A 17 15.74 37.20 78.63
CA ILE A 17 15.72 35.94 79.39
C ILE A 17 14.28 35.57 79.77
N ASN A 18 13.46 36.51 80.26
CA ASN A 18 12.04 36.27 80.54
C ASN A 18 11.24 35.90 79.29
N ASN A 19 11.47 36.57 78.15
CA ASN A 19 10.84 36.21 76.89
C ASN A 19 11.24 34.81 76.40
N LYS A 20 12.50 34.40 76.60
CA LYS A 20 12.93 33.01 76.32
C LYS A 20 12.28 32.00 77.27
N GLN A 21 12.22 32.29 78.57
CA GLN A 21 11.60 31.41 79.55
C GLN A 21 10.08 31.26 79.31
N HIS A 22 9.41 32.34 78.89
CA HIS A 22 8.01 32.34 78.50
C HIS A 22 7.77 31.63 77.15
N ASN A 23 8.73 31.72 76.22
CA ASN A 23 8.71 30.96 74.96
C ASN A 23 8.92 29.45 75.16
N ILE A 24 9.71 29.04 76.16
CA ILE A 24 9.95 27.63 76.50
C ILE A 24 8.75 27.04 77.27
N LYS A 25 8.06 27.82 78.10
CA LYS A 25 6.89 27.38 78.89
C LYS A 25 5.52 27.58 78.21
N SER A 26 5.45 28.16 77.00
CA SER A 26 4.19 28.40 76.31
C SER A 26 3.61 27.10 75.71
N THR A 27 2.51 26.63 76.29
CA THR A 27 1.74 25.45 75.83
C THR A 27 1.27 25.57 74.38
N SER A 28 0.91 26.78 73.93
CA SER A 28 0.47 27.06 72.56
C SER A 28 1.59 26.81 71.51
N LYS A 29 2.83 27.29 71.76
CA LYS A 29 3.94 27.06 70.83
C LYS A 29 4.41 25.60 70.82
N HIS A 30 4.33 24.90 71.95
CA HIS A 30 4.63 23.47 72.02
C HIS A 30 3.56 22.62 71.32
N LEU A 31 2.30 23.09 71.28
CA LEU A 31 1.23 22.48 70.49
C LEU A 31 1.48 22.67 68.99
N VAL A 32 1.87 23.88 68.56
CA VAL A 32 2.18 24.21 67.16
C VAL A 32 3.42 23.45 66.63
N SER A 33 4.46 23.26 67.44
CA SER A 33 5.62 22.45 67.03
C SER A 33 5.26 20.97 66.95
N LYS A 34 4.45 20.45 67.89
CA LYS A 34 3.97 19.06 67.89
C LYS A 34 3.04 18.78 66.71
N THR A 35 2.14 19.70 66.35
CA THR A 35 1.28 19.56 65.17
C THR A 35 2.08 19.65 63.87
N ARG A 36 3.08 20.53 63.76
CA ARG A 36 3.96 20.62 62.59
C ARG A 36 4.80 19.35 62.39
N ILE A 37 5.35 18.77 63.46
CA ILE A 37 6.08 17.50 63.41
C ILE A 37 5.12 16.35 63.04
N SER A 38 3.90 16.34 63.60
CA SER A 38 2.89 15.32 63.27
C SER A 38 2.44 15.42 61.81
N LEU A 39 2.25 16.63 61.28
CA LEU A 39 1.92 16.88 59.87
C LEU A 39 3.08 16.45 58.95
N PHE A 40 4.33 16.74 59.31
CA PHE A 40 5.49 16.28 58.55
C PHE A 40 5.60 14.74 58.51
N ARG A 41 5.38 14.07 59.65
CA ARG A 41 5.32 12.61 59.71
C ARG A 41 4.18 12.04 58.87
N PHE A 42 3.01 12.69 58.91
CA PHE A 42 1.87 12.31 58.09
C PHE A 42 2.17 12.49 56.61
N LEU A 43 2.80 13.58 56.18
CA LEU A 43 3.19 13.80 54.79
C LEU A 43 4.21 12.77 54.29
N ILE A 44 5.17 12.38 55.12
CA ILE A 44 6.10 11.29 54.78
C ILE A 44 5.35 9.96 54.68
N ALA A 45 4.51 9.63 55.66
CA ALA A 45 3.73 8.39 55.64
C ALA A 45 2.77 8.33 54.44
N PHE A 46 2.15 9.46 54.09
CA PHE A 46 1.29 9.59 52.92
C PHE A 46 2.10 9.46 51.62
N PHE A 47 3.27 10.08 51.53
CA PHE A 47 4.16 9.93 50.39
C PHE A 47 4.58 8.47 50.20
N VAL A 48 4.98 7.79 51.27
CA VAL A 48 5.32 6.36 51.24
C VAL A 48 4.11 5.52 50.82
N LEU A 49 2.91 5.83 51.34
CA LEU A 49 1.68 5.14 50.94
C LEU A 49 1.38 5.33 49.45
N VAL A 50 1.51 6.55 48.92
CA VAL A 50 1.32 6.85 47.49
C VAL A 50 2.33 6.09 46.63
N VAL A 51 3.60 6.01 47.06
CA VAL A 51 4.62 5.22 46.37
C VAL A 51 4.26 3.73 46.38
N ILE A 52 3.85 3.18 47.53
CA ILE A 52 3.46 1.78 47.66
C ILE A 52 2.24 1.47 46.78
N VAL A 53 1.18 2.28 46.85
CA VAL A 53 -0.02 2.13 46.00
C VAL A 53 0.34 2.26 44.53
N GLY A 54 1.21 3.20 44.17
CA GLY A 54 1.71 3.36 42.80
C GLY A 54 2.49 2.13 42.30
N VAL A 55 3.33 1.53 43.14
CA VAL A 55 4.06 0.29 42.82
C VAL A 55 3.09 -0.88 42.63
N PHE A 56 2.14 -1.08 43.55
CA PHE A 56 1.17 -2.17 43.42
C PHE A 56 0.21 -1.98 42.25
N ALA A 57 -0.25 -0.76 41.98
CA ALA A 57 -1.05 -0.44 40.80
C ALA A 57 -0.26 -0.68 39.51
N GLY A 58 1.03 -0.29 39.48
CA GLY A 58 1.92 -0.56 38.35
C GLY A 58 2.16 -2.06 38.12
N LEU A 59 2.39 -2.84 39.19
CA LEU A 59 2.53 -4.29 39.10
C LEU A 59 1.24 -4.96 38.60
N GLY A 60 0.07 -4.55 39.12
CA GLY A 60 -1.23 -5.07 38.68
C GLY A 60 -1.53 -4.72 37.21
N PHE A 61 -1.13 -3.52 36.77
CA PHE A 61 -1.23 -3.12 35.37
C PHE A 61 -0.36 -4.00 34.47
N VAL A 62 0.93 -4.19 34.81
CA VAL A 62 1.85 -5.06 34.05
C VAL A 62 1.33 -6.50 34.00
N GLN A 63 0.84 -7.04 35.12
CA GLN A 63 0.28 -8.39 35.15
C GLN A 63 -0.94 -8.52 34.23
N GLY A 64 -1.86 -7.56 34.25
CA GLY A 64 -3.01 -7.56 33.35
C GLY A 64 -2.63 -7.52 31.86
N LEU A 65 -1.54 -6.83 31.52
CA LEU A 65 -1.02 -6.80 30.16
C LEU A 65 -0.32 -8.11 29.73
N ILE A 66 0.32 -8.80 30.68
CA ILE A 66 0.90 -10.12 30.47
C ILE A 66 -0.22 -11.14 30.25
N ASP A 67 -1.28 -11.09 31.07
CA ASP A 67 -2.43 -11.98 30.97
C ASP A 67 -3.21 -11.77 29.65
N SER A 68 -3.13 -10.58 29.05
CA SER A 68 -3.73 -10.26 27.74
C SER A 68 -2.78 -10.46 26.56
N ALA A 69 -1.53 -10.86 26.79
CA ALA A 69 -0.56 -11.10 25.71
C ALA A 69 -0.95 -12.34 24.88
N PRO A 70 -0.65 -12.36 23.57
CA PRO A 70 -0.83 -13.56 22.74
C PRO A 70 -0.12 -14.79 23.34
N ASP A 71 -0.74 -15.96 23.21
CA ASP A 71 -0.15 -17.22 23.68
C ASP A 71 1.06 -17.59 22.81
N ILE A 72 2.24 -17.68 23.42
CA ILE A 72 3.51 -18.02 22.76
C ILE A 72 3.51 -19.41 22.09
N SER A 73 2.56 -20.30 22.43
CA SER A 73 2.40 -21.59 21.74
C SER A 73 1.69 -21.47 20.39
N GLN A 74 0.96 -20.37 20.16
CA GLN A 74 0.26 -20.07 18.92
C GLN A 74 0.99 -19.04 18.04
N ILE A 75 2.08 -18.46 18.55
CA ILE A 75 2.90 -17.51 17.80
C ILE A 75 3.80 -18.28 16.84
N ASP A 76 3.52 -18.15 15.55
CA ASP A 76 4.44 -18.57 14.49
C ASP A 76 5.34 -17.39 14.12
N VAL A 77 6.63 -17.48 14.49
CA VAL A 77 7.66 -16.51 14.09
C VAL A 77 8.48 -16.97 12.88
N ILE A 78 8.15 -18.14 12.31
CA ILE A 78 8.80 -18.63 11.10
C ILE A 78 8.55 -17.59 9.99
N PRO A 79 9.60 -17.15 9.28
CA PRO A 79 9.44 -16.24 8.16
C PRO A 79 8.55 -16.85 7.08
N THR A 80 7.26 -16.50 7.07
CA THR A 80 6.41 -16.70 5.90
C THR A 80 6.80 -15.65 4.86
N GLY A 81 7.15 -16.12 3.66
CA GLY A 81 7.72 -15.28 2.61
C GLY A 81 8.00 -16.06 1.34
N TYR A 82 7.13 -17.01 0.99
CA TYR A 82 7.23 -17.67 -0.31
C TYR A 82 6.54 -16.79 -1.35
N THR A 83 7.12 -16.77 -2.55
CA THR A 83 6.48 -16.18 -3.72
C THR A 83 5.18 -16.94 -4.00
N THR A 84 4.07 -16.23 -3.99
CA THR A 84 2.80 -16.79 -4.46
C THR A 84 2.92 -17.08 -5.94
N THR A 85 2.55 -18.28 -6.36
CA THR A 85 2.67 -18.73 -7.75
C THR A 85 1.27 -18.94 -8.33
N VAL A 86 1.08 -18.41 -9.54
CA VAL A 86 -0.16 -18.51 -10.30
C VAL A 86 0.01 -19.57 -11.38
N TYR A 87 -0.98 -20.45 -11.47
CA TYR A 87 -1.03 -21.56 -12.40
C TYR A 87 -2.20 -21.39 -13.37
N ASP A 88 -2.01 -21.75 -14.64
CA ASP A 88 -3.09 -21.82 -15.62
C ASP A 88 -3.97 -23.07 -15.41
N GLN A 89 -5.01 -23.22 -16.25
CA GLN A 89 -5.95 -24.33 -16.14
C GLN A 89 -5.32 -25.72 -16.38
N GLU A 90 -4.13 -25.78 -17.00
CA GLU A 90 -3.37 -27.02 -17.23
C GLU A 90 -2.35 -27.30 -16.11
N GLY A 91 -2.19 -26.36 -15.16
CA GLY A 91 -1.24 -26.45 -14.06
C GLY A 91 0.16 -25.96 -14.42
N ASN A 92 0.34 -25.23 -15.52
CA ASN A 92 1.59 -24.58 -15.84
C ASN A 92 1.73 -23.28 -15.03
N GLU A 93 2.94 -22.98 -14.55
CA GLU A 93 3.24 -21.70 -13.90
C GLU A 93 3.20 -20.57 -14.91
N ILE A 94 2.41 -19.54 -14.64
CA ILE A 94 2.25 -18.38 -15.53
C ILE A 94 2.70 -17.06 -14.92
N GLU A 95 2.69 -16.95 -13.59
CA GLU A 95 3.12 -15.72 -12.91
C GLU A 95 3.55 -15.97 -11.46
N HIS A 96 4.41 -15.11 -10.96
CA HIS A 96 4.78 -15.01 -9.56
C HIS A 96 4.27 -13.68 -9.00
N LEU A 97 3.34 -13.74 -8.03
CA LEU A 97 2.82 -12.54 -7.38
C LEU A 97 3.84 -12.02 -6.37
N ILE A 98 4.68 -11.13 -6.87
CA ILE A 98 5.63 -10.36 -6.09
C ILE A 98 4.90 -9.08 -5.67
N GLY A 99 4.56 -8.95 -4.39
CA GLY A 99 4.18 -7.64 -3.90
C GLY A 99 5.32 -6.67 -4.14
N ALA A 100 5.06 -5.36 -4.22
CA ALA A 100 6.11 -4.33 -4.14
C ALA A 100 7.02 -4.46 -2.88
N HIS A 101 6.71 -5.44 -2.01
CA HIS A 101 7.27 -5.76 -0.70
C HIS A 101 7.52 -7.28 -0.50
N SER A 102 7.35 -8.13 -1.53
CA SER A 102 7.56 -9.59 -1.39
C SER A 102 8.78 -10.07 -2.15
N ASN A 103 9.87 -9.38 -1.90
CA ASN A 103 11.20 -9.84 -2.23
C ASN A 103 11.71 -10.61 -1.00
N ARG A 104 11.23 -11.83 -0.74
CA ARG A 104 11.77 -12.74 0.30
C ARG A 104 12.23 -14.05 -0.35
N VAL A 105 13.51 -14.37 -0.19
CA VAL A 105 14.08 -15.67 -0.52
C VAL A 105 14.66 -16.23 0.77
N TYR A 106 14.09 -17.32 1.26
CA TYR A 106 14.52 -17.91 2.51
C TYR A 106 15.92 -18.52 2.39
N VAL A 107 16.77 -18.24 3.36
CA VAL A 107 18.09 -18.86 3.52
C VAL A 107 18.27 -19.29 4.97
N THR A 108 18.77 -20.51 5.16
CA THR A 108 19.16 -21.01 6.48
C THR A 108 20.38 -20.25 7.00
N ILE A 109 20.59 -20.22 8.32
CA ILE A 109 21.67 -19.49 8.97
C ILE A 109 23.04 -19.94 8.46
N ASP A 110 23.19 -21.22 8.13
CA ASP A 110 24.42 -21.80 7.58
C ASP A 110 24.74 -21.33 6.15
N GLN A 111 23.73 -20.85 5.41
CA GLN A 111 23.91 -20.25 4.08
C GLN A 111 24.27 -18.77 4.15
N ILE A 112 24.06 -18.12 5.30
CA ILE A 112 24.38 -16.71 5.53
C ILE A 112 25.81 -16.63 6.09
N PRO A 113 26.77 -15.97 5.41
CA PRO A 113 28.14 -15.88 5.92
C PRO A 113 28.22 -15.25 7.30
N GLU A 114 29.14 -15.73 8.16
CA GLU A 114 29.25 -15.30 9.55
C GLU A 114 29.48 -13.79 9.69
N PHE A 115 30.25 -13.17 8.77
CA PHE A 115 30.44 -11.71 8.77
C PHE A 115 29.16 -10.93 8.44
N VAL A 116 28.24 -11.51 7.64
CA VAL A 116 26.91 -10.91 7.40
C VAL A 116 26.12 -10.95 8.69
N GLN A 117 26.02 -12.11 9.33
CA GLN A 117 25.32 -12.28 10.61
C GLN A 117 25.86 -11.30 11.67
N LYS A 118 27.19 -11.22 11.79
CA LYS A 118 27.91 -10.33 12.72
C LYS A 118 27.68 -8.85 12.43
N ALA A 119 27.50 -8.43 11.16
CA ALA A 119 27.21 -7.04 10.83
C ALA A 119 25.90 -6.56 11.45
N PHE A 120 24.84 -7.38 11.37
CA PHE A 120 23.55 -7.11 11.99
C PHE A 120 23.63 -7.15 13.52
N VAL A 121 24.26 -8.19 14.09
CA VAL A 121 24.46 -8.31 15.54
C VAL A 121 25.22 -7.10 16.09
N ALA A 122 26.32 -6.69 15.46
CA ALA A 122 27.12 -5.56 15.93
C ALA A 122 26.31 -4.26 16.02
N ILE A 123 25.48 -3.99 15.02
CA ILE A 123 24.79 -2.71 14.90
C ILE A 123 23.44 -2.66 15.62
N GLU A 124 22.68 -3.75 15.61
CA GLU A 124 21.35 -3.83 16.21
C GLU A 124 21.40 -4.27 17.68
N ASP A 125 22.23 -5.25 18.00
CA ASP A 125 22.21 -5.92 19.30
C ASP A 125 23.57 -6.54 19.65
N GLU A 126 24.52 -5.69 20.06
CA GLU A 126 25.93 -6.09 20.27
C GLU A 126 26.12 -7.18 21.34
N ARG A 127 25.11 -7.43 22.17
CA ARG A 127 25.09 -8.45 23.23
C ARG A 127 24.05 -9.53 22.97
N PHE A 128 23.61 -9.69 21.73
CA PHE A 128 22.57 -10.64 21.34
C PHE A 128 22.79 -12.04 21.94
N TYR A 129 24.02 -12.54 21.93
CA TYR A 129 24.36 -13.86 22.46
C TYR A 129 24.55 -13.93 23.99
N GLU A 130 24.50 -12.81 24.71
CA GLU A 130 24.74 -12.72 26.16
C GLU A 130 23.45 -12.63 27.00
N HIS A 131 22.32 -12.20 26.42
CA HIS A 131 21.07 -11.95 27.14
C HIS A 131 19.94 -12.89 26.73
N ASP A 132 18.91 -13.02 27.56
CA ASP A 132 17.73 -13.86 27.30
C ASP A 132 16.53 -12.98 26.90
N GLY A 133 16.46 -12.58 25.63
CA GLY A 133 15.38 -11.81 25.02
C GLY A 133 15.44 -10.30 25.23
N ILE A 134 15.89 -9.82 26.40
CA ILE A 134 16.00 -8.39 26.72
C ILE A 134 17.40 -8.00 27.22
N ASP A 135 17.95 -6.90 26.70
CA ASP A 135 19.23 -6.35 27.16
C ASP A 135 19.03 -5.35 28.31
N VAL A 136 18.95 -5.86 29.54
CA VAL A 136 18.77 -5.05 30.76
C VAL A 136 19.89 -4.00 30.91
N ARG A 137 21.13 -4.35 30.55
CA ARG A 137 22.27 -3.40 30.59
C ARG A 137 22.07 -2.28 29.58
N GLY A 138 21.63 -2.61 28.37
CA GLY A 138 21.26 -1.67 27.32
C GLY A 138 20.15 -0.72 27.73
N ILE A 139 19.08 -1.25 28.35
CA ILE A 139 17.95 -0.47 28.87
C ILE A 139 18.42 0.54 29.93
N ILE A 140 19.21 0.10 30.93
CA ILE A 140 19.74 0.98 31.98
C ILE A 140 20.64 2.07 31.37
N ARG A 141 21.52 1.68 30.44
CA ARG A 141 22.42 2.61 29.73
C ARG A 141 21.64 3.65 28.94
N ALA A 142 20.60 3.24 28.20
CA ALA A 142 19.74 4.13 27.45
C ALA A 142 18.97 5.09 28.37
N ALA A 143 18.46 4.62 29.51
CA ALA A 143 17.79 5.45 30.50
C ALA A 143 18.72 6.52 31.09
N VAL A 144 19.94 6.14 31.51
CA VAL A 144 20.94 7.09 32.03
C VAL A 144 21.34 8.13 30.98
N ASN A 145 21.54 7.71 29.73
CA ASN A 145 21.89 8.63 28.65
C ASN A 145 20.74 9.55 28.27
N GLY A 146 19.49 9.06 28.30
CA GLY A 146 18.29 9.87 28.08
C GLY A 146 18.11 10.96 29.14
N LEU A 147 18.35 10.62 30.42
CA LEU A 147 18.30 11.58 31.52
C LEU A 147 19.39 12.65 31.44
N LYS A 148 20.59 12.31 30.91
CA LYS A 148 21.69 13.27 30.72
C LYS A 148 21.51 14.18 29.51
N SER A 149 20.97 13.65 28.41
CA SER A 149 20.88 14.37 27.13
C SER A 149 19.54 15.06 26.90
N GLY A 150 18.52 14.74 27.70
CA GLY A 150 17.13 15.18 27.48
C GLY A 150 16.47 14.52 26.25
N LYS A 151 17.17 13.61 25.56
CA LYS A 151 16.69 12.89 24.38
C LYS A 151 16.69 11.38 24.65
N PHE A 152 15.51 10.79 24.72
CA PHE A 152 15.35 9.34 24.82
C PHE A 152 15.50 8.71 23.41
N ASN A 153 16.69 8.21 23.09
CA ASN A 153 16.98 7.55 21.80
C ASN A 153 16.53 6.07 21.82
N GLN A 154 16.13 5.53 20.65
CA GLN A 154 15.53 4.20 20.47
C GLN A 154 16.47 2.98 20.57
N GLY A 155 17.72 3.12 21.01
CA GLY A 155 18.76 2.09 20.90
C GLY A 155 18.79 1.01 21.99
N ALA A 156 17.65 0.61 22.55
CA ALA A 156 17.58 -0.39 23.64
C ALA A 156 16.80 -1.67 23.26
N SER A 157 16.33 -1.79 22.02
CA SER A 157 15.57 -2.98 21.59
C SER A 157 16.52 -4.06 21.06
N THR A 158 16.25 -5.32 21.41
CA THR A 158 17.02 -6.50 20.96
C THR A 158 16.54 -7.02 19.61
N ILE A 159 17.32 -7.91 18.98
CA ILE A 159 16.92 -8.58 17.73
C ILE A 159 15.61 -9.37 17.91
N THR A 160 15.48 -10.09 19.02
CA THR A 160 14.28 -10.89 19.36
C THR A 160 13.04 -10.01 19.49
N GLN A 161 13.19 -8.84 20.11
CA GLN A 161 12.14 -7.83 20.22
C GLN A 161 11.71 -7.29 18.85
N GLN A 162 12.68 -7.02 17.97
CA GLN A 162 12.38 -6.55 16.62
C GLN A 162 11.68 -7.61 15.77
N LEU A 163 12.07 -8.88 15.89
CA LEU A 163 11.41 -10.00 15.22
C LEU A 163 9.93 -10.07 15.63
N LEU A 164 9.65 -10.06 16.95
CA LEU A 164 8.28 -10.08 17.48
C LEU A 164 7.47 -8.85 17.07
N LYS A 165 8.07 -7.66 17.10
CA LYS A 165 7.42 -6.43 16.64
C LYS A 165 6.93 -6.55 15.19
N ASN A 166 7.73 -7.15 14.33
CA ASN A 166 7.40 -7.28 12.90
C ASN A 166 6.40 -8.41 12.63
N GLN A 167 6.59 -9.58 13.24
CA GLN A 167 5.78 -10.77 12.94
C GLN A 167 4.47 -10.86 13.74
N VAL A 168 4.45 -10.38 14.99
CA VAL A 168 3.29 -10.53 15.89
C VAL A 168 2.49 -9.24 15.98
N PHE A 169 3.15 -8.09 16.01
CA PHE A 169 2.51 -6.79 16.29
C PHE A 169 2.34 -5.89 15.05
N GLY A 170 2.54 -6.42 13.85
CA GLY A 170 2.28 -5.68 12.60
C GLY A 170 3.11 -4.40 12.42
N GLY A 171 4.30 -4.32 13.01
CA GLY A 171 5.24 -3.21 12.82
C GLY A 171 5.03 -1.97 13.70
N GLY A 172 4.02 -1.96 14.59
CA GLY A 172 3.85 -0.92 15.60
C GLY A 172 3.03 0.30 15.15
N ARG A 173 1.76 0.10 14.75
CA ARG A 173 0.85 1.14 14.21
C ARG A 173 -0.03 1.83 15.26
N GLU A 174 0.39 1.82 16.51
CA GLU A 174 -0.41 2.32 17.64
C GLU A 174 -0.65 3.84 17.57
N SER A 175 -1.87 4.26 17.86
CA SER A 175 -2.30 5.66 17.76
C SER A 175 -2.04 6.45 19.05
N SER A 176 -1.97 5.76 20.19
CA SER A 176 -1.80 6.38 21.50
C SER A 176 -0.46 6.02 22.17
N SER A 177 0.03 6.90 23.04
CA SER A 177 1.26 6.63 23.81
C SER A 177 1.08 5.49 24.82
N ILE A 178 -0.16 5.20 25.22
CA ILE A 178 -0.49 4.12 26.16
C ILE A 178 -0.41 2.77 25.45
N GLU A 179 -1.01 2.64 24.26
CA GLU A 179 -0.93 1.43 23.41
C GLU A 179 0.52 1.04 23.11
N ARG A 180 1.38 2.02 22.79
CA ARG A 180 2.81 1.74 22.55
C ARG A 180 3.52 1.18 23.77
N VAL A 181 3.17 1.65 24.97
CA VAL A 181 3.75 1.15 26.24
C VAL A 181 3.26 -0.25 26.51
N GLU A 182 1.95 -0.49 26.32
CA GLU A 182 1.34 -1.82 26.45
C GLU A 182 2.01 -2.83 25.52
N ARG A 183 2.06 -2.54 24.22
CA ARG A 183 2.75 -3.37 23.24
C ARG A 183 4.21 -3.61 23.62
N LYS A 184 4.92 -2.59 24.11
CA LYS A 184 6.34 -2.74 24.47
C LYS A 184 6.56 -3.66 25.68
N ILE A 185 5.64 -3.66 26.65
CA ILE A 185 5.67 -4.59 27.78
C ILE A 185 5.38 -6.02 27.30
N GLN A 186 4.37 -6.21 26.45
CA GLN A 186 4.05 -7.51 25.87
C GLN A 186 5.20 -8.03 24.99
N GLU A 187 5.81 -7.18 24.16
CA GLU A 187 6.98 -7.52 23.34
C GLU A 187 8.17 -7.97 24.20
N GLN A 188 8.43 -7.31 25.34
CA GLN A 188 9.49 -7.72 26.29
C GLN A 188 9.20 -9.08 26.92
N TYR A 189 7.97 -9.29 27.39
CA TYR A 189 7.55 -10.55 27.98
C TYR A 189 7.64 -11.70 26.98
N LEU A 190 7.10 -11.51 25.76
CA LEU A 190 7.16 -12.50 24.70
C LEU A 190 8.60 -12.75 24.21
N ALA A 191 9.48 -11.75 24.21
CA ALA A 191 10.87 -11.94 23.83
C ALA A 191 11.57 -12.94 24.76
N ILE A 192 11.38 -12.82 26.07
CA ILE A 192 11.92 -13.77 27.05
C ILE A 192 11.35 -15.18 26.79
N GLN A 193 10.03 -15.28 26.62
CA GLN A 193 9.35 -16.56 26.37
C GLN A 193 9.76 -17.21 25.03
N LEU A 194 10.07 -16.41 24.01
CA LEU A 194 10.50 -16.91 22.71
C LEU A 194 11.89 -17.54 22.78
N GLU A 195 12.82 -16.94 23.53
CA GLU A 195 14.17 -17.47 23.68
C GLU A 195 14.24 -18.72 24.57
N ASP A 196 13.25 -18.94 25.44
CA ASP A 196 13.09 -20.22 26.15
C ASP A 196 12.72 -21.38 25.19
N LYS A 197 12.19 -21.06 24.01
CA LYS A 197 11.71 -22.04 23.02
C LYS A 197 12.62 -22.20 21.79
N LEU A 198 13.26 -21.13 21.36
CA LEU A 198 14.12 -21.08 20.17
C LEU A 198 15.54 -20.69 20.56
N ASP A 199 16.53 -21.35 19.97
CA ASP A 199 17.92 -20.96 20.16
C ASP A 199 18.25 -19.67 19.39
N LYS A 200 19.39 -19.05 19.76
CA LYS A 200 19.85 -17.78 19.19
C LYS A 200 20.06 -17.81 17.69
N ASN A 201 20.53 -18.92 17.13
CA ASN A 201 20.78 -19.02 15.69
C ASN A 201 19.46 -19.08 14.93
N THR A 202 18.48 -19.83 15.43
CA THR A 202 17.13 -19.87 14.86
C THR A 202 16.46 -18.49 14.92
N ILE A 203 16.58 -17.75 16.02
CA ILE A 203 16.05 -16.38 16.12
C ILE A 203 16.73 -15.45 15.13
N LEU A 204 18.06 -15.52 15.01
CA LEU A 204 18.81 -14.70 14.08
C LEU A 204 18.47 -15.06 12.62
N GLU A 205 18.31 -16.34 12.30
CA GLU A 205 17.83 -16.82 11.00
C GLU A 205 16.49 -16.17 10.65
N TYR A 206 15.52 -16.25 11.55
CA TYR A 206 14.19 -15.71 11.32
C TYR A 206 14.21 -14.19 11.18
N TYR A 207 15.01 -13.51 12.00
CA TYR A 207 15.21 -12.07 11.90
C TYR A 207 15.81 -11.67 10.55
N LEU A 208 16.91 -12.32 10.14
CA LEU A 208 17.63 -12.02 8.89
C LEU A 208 16.82 -12.36 7.64
N ASN A 209 15.82 -13.23 7.73
CA ASN A 209 14.87 -13.50 6.64
C ASN A 209 13.62 -12.61 6.66
N THR A 210 13.36 -11.89 7.76
CA THR A 210 12.15 -11.07 7.95
C THR A 210 12.40 -9.57 7.80
N ILE A 211 13.58 -9.09 8.19
CA ILE A 211 13.85 -7.66 8.34
C ILE A 211 13.66 -6.89 7.03
N ASN A 212 13.01 -5.71 7.09
CA ASN A 212 12.87 -4.82 5.94
C ASN A 212 14.21 -4.14 5.66
N LEU A 213 14.71 -4.33 4.43
CA LEU A 213 16.01 -3.82 3.98
C LEU A 213 15.87 -2.82 2.84
N GLY A 214 14.72 -2.13 2.74
CA GLY A 214 14.52 -1.05 1.78
C GLY A 214 14.18 -1.56 0.38
N SER A 215 13.74 -0.66 -0.51
CA SER A 215 13.38 -0.98 -1.90
C SER A 215 12.46 -2.20 -2.08
N GLY A 216 11.51 -2.40 -1.16
CA GLY A 216 10.61 -3.55 -1.20
C GLY A 216 11.25 -4.90 -0.82
N THR A 217 12.50 -4.91 -0.38
CA THR A 217 13.25 -6.12 -0.02
C THR A 217 13.08 -6.47 1.44
N TYR A 218 12.83 -7.74 1.71
CA TYR A 218 12.77 -8.27 3.05
C TYR A 218 13.67 -9.49 3.14
N GLY A 219 14.53 -9.50 4.14
CA GLY A 219 15.52 -10.52 4.33
C GLY A 219 16.78 -10.36 3.47
N VAL A 220 17.89 -10.87 4.01
CA VAL A 220 19.25 -10.59 3.51
C VAL A 220 19.54 -11.16 2.13
N GLN A 221 18.98 -12.33 1.79
CA GLN A 221 19.16 -12.94 0.48
C GLN A 221 18.52 -12.09 -0.62
N THR A 222 17.34 -11.54 -0.37
CA THR A 222 16.71 -10.72 -1.40
C THR A 222 17.27 -9.32 -1.48
N ALA A 223 17.70 -8.74 -0.37
CA ALA A 223 18.50 -7.51 -0.40
C ALA A 223 19.79 -7.71 -1.21
N SER A 224 20.48 -8.84 -1.02
CA SER A 224 21.67 -9.20 -1.79
C SER A 224 21.38 -9.27 -3.30
N LYS A 225 20.29 -9.95 -3.70
CA LYS A 225 19.87 -10.00 -5.10
C LYS A 225 19.50 -8.62 -5.66
N ARG A 226 18.73 -7.82 -4.92
CA ARG A 226 18.29 -6.49 -5.39
C ARG A 226 19.42 -5.49 -5.54
N TYR A 227 20.34 -5.44 -4.58
CA TYR A 227 21.37 -4.42 -4.54
C TYR A 227 22.65 -4.83 -5.29
N PHE A 228 22.93 -6.13 -5.39
CA PHE A 228 24.20 -6.62 -5.92
C PHE A 228 24.06 -7.69 -7.00
N ASN A 229 22.83 -8.16 -7.28
CA ASN A 229 22.55 -9.29 -8.17
C ASN A 229 23.38 -10.56 -7.83
N LYS A 230 23.50 -10.84 -6.53
CA LYS A 230 24.29 -11.97 -5.99
C LYS A 230 23.52 -12.70 -4.90
N ASP A 231 23.85 -13.98 -4.71
CA ASP A 231 23.48 -14.71 -3.49
C ASP A 231 24.18 -14.14 -2.26
N VAL A 232 23.51 -14.19 -1.10
CA VAL A 232 24.02 -13.71 0.19
C VAL A 232 25.35 -14.36 0.56
N SER A 233 25.55 -15.61 0.14
CA SER A 233 26.78 -16.37 0.36
C SER A 233 28.00 -15.80 -0.39
N LYS A 234 27.78 -14.92 -1.36
CA LYS A 234 28.82 -14.29 -2.19
C LYS A 234 29.06 -12.81 -1.84
N LEU A 235 28.37 -12.28 -0.83
CA LEU A 235 28.61 -10.92 -0.36
C LEU A 235 30.03 -10.76 0.17
N ASN A 236 30.55 -9.54 0.10
CA ASN A 236 31.76 -9.16 0.84
C ASN A 236 31.40 -8.35 2.11
N LEU A 237 32.40 -8.06 2.95
CA LEU A 237 32.21 -7.33 4.22
C LEU A 237 31.60 -5.93 4.02
N SER A 238 32.01 -5.24 2.95
CA SER A 238 31.52 -3.91 2.57
C SER A 238 30.03 -3.91 2.22
N GLU A 239 29.61 -4.88 1.41
CA GLU A 239 28.23 -5.09 0.98
C GLU A 239 27.35 -5.52 2.17
N ALA A 240 27.86 -6.40 3.04
CA ALA A 240 27.20 -6.80 4.29
C ALA A 240 26.94 -5.60 5.21
N ALA A 241 27.95 -4.75 5.43
CA ALA A 241 27.82 -3.55 6.24
C ALA A 241 26.86 -2.51 5.61
N CYS A 242 26.81 -2.44 4.28
CA CYS A 242 25.87 -1.59 3.55
C CYS A 242 24.42 -2.04 3.77
N ILE A 243 24.13 -3.34 3.68
CA ILE A 243 22.79 -3.90 3.93
C ILE A 243 22.41 -3.74 5.42
N ALA A 244 23.31 -4.06 6.35
CA ALA A 244 23.04 -3.93 7.78
C ALA A 244 22.80 -2.48 8.21
N ALA A 245 23.31 -1.50 7.47
CA ALA A 245 23.06 -0.09 7.73
C ALA A 245 21.59 0.34 7.49
N ILE A 246 20.78 -0.47 6.79
CA ILE A 246 19.43 -0.12 6.36
C ILE A 246 18.40 -0.26 7.50
N THR A 247 18.60 -1.23 8.39
CA THR A 247 17.66 -1.73 9.41
C THR A 247 16.95 -0.65 10.24
N GLN A 248 17.64 0.43 10.61
CA GLN A 248 17.11 1.45 11.50
C GLN A 248 16.00 2.30 10.85
N LEU A 249 16.21 2.72 9.60
CA LEU A 249 15.30 3.57 8.83
C LEU A 249 15.39 3.17 7.35
N PRO A 250 14.70 2.10 6.92
CA PRO A 250 14.92 1.52 5.60
C PRO A 250 14.71 2.45 4.40
N VAL A 251 13.85 3.45 4.54
CA VAL A 251 13.62 4.49 3.52
C VAL A 251 14.79 5.49 3.48
N TYR A 252 15.25 5.95 4.64
CA TYR A 252 16.27 6.99 4.76
C TYR A 252 17.70 6.47 4.53
N HIS A 253 17.93 5.20 4.83
CA HIS A 253 19.20 4.52 4.60
C HIS A 253 19.19 3.64 3.35
N ASN A 254 18.22 3.83 2.46
CA ASN A 254 18.16 3.11 1.19
C ASN A 254 19.40 3.45 0.33
N PRO A 255 20.24 2.48 -0.05
CA PRO A 255 21.48 2.77 -0.75
C PRO A 255 21.29 3.16 -2.23
N ILE A 256 20.11 2.93 -2.81
CA ILE A 256 19.77 3.37 -4.17
C ILE A 256 19.42 4.86 -4.18
N THR A 257 18.51 5.28 -3.28
CA THR A 257 17.97 6.65 -3.27
C THR A 257 18.74 7.61 -2.35
N HIS A 258 19.43 7.08 -1.34
CA HIS A 258 20.09 7.85 -0.28
C HIS A 258 21.49 7.29 0.06
N PRO A 259 22.40 7.17 -0.94
CA PRO A 259 23.72 6.55 -0.75
C PRO A 259 24.57 7.25 0.32
N ASP A 260 24.52 8.59 0.40
CA ASP A 260 25.31 9.36 1.38
C ASP A 260 24.91 9.06 2.84
N TYR A 261 23.60 8.93 3.10
CA TYR A 261 23.09 8.59 4.42
C TYR A 261 23.39 7.14 4.79
N ASN A 262 23.32 6.23 3.81
CA ASN A 262 23.76 4.86 4.01
C ASN A 262 25.28 4.80 4.30
N ALA A 263 26.11 5.59 3.61
CA ALA A 263 27.58 5.59 3.76
C ALA A 263 28.02 5.93 5.19
N VAL A 264 27.41 6.95 5.79
CA VAL A 264 27.66 7.30 7.20
C VAL A 264 27.30 6.14 8.13
N ARG A 265 26.16 5.49 7.89
CA ARG A 265 25.69 4.40 8.75
C ARG A 265 26.46 3.10 8.53
N ARG A 266 26.84 2.78 7.30
CA ARG A 266 27.74 1.68 6.90
C ARG A 266 29.09 1.81 7.60
N LYS A 267 29.66 3.01 7.66
CA LYS A 267 30.89 3.25 8.43
C LYS A 267 30.69 2.92 9.91
N ASN A 268 29.57 3.33 10.51
CA ASN A 268 29.27 2.99 11.91
C ASN A 268 29.14 1.47 12.13
N VAL A 269 28.60 0.72 11.17
CA VAL A 269 28.56 -0.75 11.21
C VAL A 269 29.99 -1.30 11.21
N LEU A 270 30.83 -0.86 10.28
CA LEU A 270 32.23 -1.31 10.18
C LEU A 270 33.05 -0.96 11.43
N ASP A 271 32.90 0.26 11.96
CA ASP A 271 33.56 0.72 13.20
C ASP A 271 33.19 -0.22 14.37
N LYS A 272 31.91 -0.59 14.48
CA LYS A 272 31.43 -1.54 15.49
C LYS A 272 31.98 -2.94 15.27
N MET A 273 31.95 -3.46 14.04
CA MET A 273 32.48 -4.78 13.71
C MET A 273 33.97 -4.89 14.07
N LEU A 274 34.77 -3.86 13.77
CA LEU A 274 36.17 -3.81 14.16
C LEU A 274 36.33 -3.79 15.70
N SER A 275 35.57 -2.94 16.41
CA SER A 275 35.65 -2.83 17.87
C SER A 275 35.27 -4.12 18.62
N LEU A 276 34.42 -4.94 18.01
CA LEU A 276 33.97 -6.23 18.54
C LEU A 276 34.83 -7.41 18.05
N ASN A 277 35.91 -7.14 17.31
CA ASN A 277 36.78 -8.15 16.67
C ASN A 277 36.02 -9.09 15.71
N TYR A 278 35.00 -8.58 15.02
CA TYR A 278 34.26 -9.31 13.99
C TYR A 278 34.91 -9.20 12.60
N CYS A 279 35.86 -8.27 12.43
CA CYS A 279 36.75 -8.20 11.29
C CYS A 279 38.15 -7.75 11.74
N SER A 280 39.16 -8.02 10.92
CA SER A 280 40.51 -7.52 11.08
C SER A 280 40.63 -6.07 10.61
N GLN A 281 41.69 -5.37 11.02
CA GLN A 281 41.98 -4.02 10.55
C GLN A 281 42.14 -3.98 9.02
N GLN A 282 42.75 -5.00 8.41
CA GLN A 282 42.92 -5.07 6.97
C GLN A 282 41.56 -5.17 6.25
N GLU A 283 40.69 -6.07 6.68
CA GLU A 283 39.35 -6.21 6.10
C GLU A 283 38.51 -4.94 6.28
N TYR A 284 38.64 -4.26 7.43
CA TYR A 284 38.00 -2.97 7.68
C TYR A 284 38.49 -1.90 6.69
N ASP A 285 39.80 -1.78 6.49
CA ASP A 285 40.39 -0.78 5.59
C ASP A 285 39.98 -1.05 4.12
N GLU A 286 39.99 -2.32 3.70
CA GLU A 286 39.50 -2.76 2.39
C GLU A 286 38.01 -2.46 2.20
N ALA A 287 37.19 -2.75 3.22
CA ALA A 287 35.76 -2.45 3.17
C ALA A 287 35.51 -0.94 3.09
N ILE A 288 36.17 -0.10 3.89
CA ILE A 288 35.99 1.35 3.84
C ILE A 288 36.37 1.93 2.47
N ALA A 289 37.40 1.39 1.82
CA ALA A 289 37.84 1.82 0.49
C ALA A 289 36.96 1.33 -0.67
N ASP A 290 36.08 0.34 -0.44
CA ASP A 290 35.23 -0.26 -1.47
C ASP A 290 34.10 0.68 -1.92
N ASP A 291 34.03 0.95 -3.22
CA ASP A 291 32.95 1.71 -3.86
C ASP A 291 31.72 0.82 -4.11
N VAL A 292 31.00 0.57 -3.03
CA VAL A 292 29.79 -0.26 -3.02
C VAL A 292 28.62 0.39 -3.77
N TYR A 293 28.52 1.72 -3.75
CA TYR A 293 27.35 2.44 -4.27
C TYR A 293 27.31 2.48 -5.79
N SER A 294 28.47 2.65 -6.46
CA SER A 294 28.52 2.59 -7.93
C SER A 294 28.02 1.25 -8.46
N ARG A 295 28.35 0.13 -7.79
CA ARG A 295 27.83 -1.20 -8.17
C ARG A 295 26.32 -1.31 -7.99
N ILE A 296 25.78 -0.75 -6.91
CA ILE A 296 24.33 -0.74 -6.65
C ILE A 296 23.59 0.02 -7.76
N GLN A 297 24.12 1.16 -8.21
CA GLN A 297 23.50 1.94 -9.29
C GLN A 297 23.52 1.17 -10.61
N SER A 298 24.63 0.53 -10.98
CA SER A 298 24.70 -0.31 -12.20
C SER A 298 23.69 -1.45 -12.17
N VAL A 299 23.55 -2.15 -11.03
CA VAL A 299 22.53 -3.21 -10.88
C VAL A 299 21.12 -2.63 -10.97
N ASN A 300 20.88 -1.42 -10.44
CA ASN A 300 19.56 -0.80 -10.51
C ASN A 300 19.16 -0.46 -11.95
N GLU A 301 20.08 0.09 -12.76
CA GLU A 301 19.85 0.40 -14.17
C GLU A 301 19.55 -0.85 -15.02
N GLU A 302 20.20 -1.99 -14.72
CA GLU A 302 19.94 -3.27 -15.41
C GLU A 302 18.58 -3.88 -15.05
N MET A 303 18.08 -3.63 -13.84
CA MET A 303 16.83 -4.21 -13.31
C MET A 303 15.56 -3.41 -13.65
N ASP A 304 15.66 -2.21 -14.23
CA ASP A 304 14.52 -1.33 -14.57
C ASP A 304 13.65 -1.82 -15.75
N THR A 305 13.77 -3.10 -16.14
CA THR A 305 12.85 -3.80 -17.06
C THR A 305 11.84 -4.65 -16.29
N THR A 306 11.08 -4.04 -15.37
CA THR A 306 9.97 -4.75 -14.71
C THR A 306 8.81 -4.94 -15.69
N SER A 307 8.61 -6.16 -16.17
CA SER A 307 7.36 -6.59 -16.82
C SER A 307 6.20 -6.44 -15.83
N TYR A 308 5.11 -5.81 -16.26
CA TYR A 308 3.87 -5.71 -15.48
C TYR A 308 3.06 -7.03 -15.60
N TYR A 309 2.21 -7.30 -14.62
CA TYR A 309 1.26 -8.41 -14.66
C TYR A 309 0.28 -8.24 -15.84
N SER A 310 -0.21 -9.35 -16.38
CA SER A 310 -1.28 -9.31 -17.38
C SER A 310 -2.59 -8.75 -16.78
N TYR A 311 -3.51 -8.32 -17.65
CA TYR A 311 -4.86 -7.93 -17.21
C TYR A 311 -5.61 -9.07 -16.51
N PHE A 312 -5.35 -10.32 -16.91
CA PHE A 312 -5.91 -11.49 -16.24
C PHE A 312 -5.42 -11.60 -14.80
N VAL A 313 -4.11 -11.47 -14.60
CA VAL A 313 -3.51 -11.58 -13.27
C VAL A 313 -3.95 -10.44 -12.35
N ASP A 314 -4.06 -9.21 -12.86
CA ASP A 314 -4.58 -8.09 -12.07
C ASP A 314 -6.01 -8.35 -11.56
N GLU A 315 -6.90 -8.80 -12.44
CA GLU A 315 -8.28 -9.14 -12.09
C GLU A 315 -8.34 -10.32 -11.12
N LEU A 316 -7.50 -11.34 -11.32
CA LEU A 316 -7.36 -12.47 -10.42
C LEU A 316 -6.97 -12.01 -9.00
N ILE A 317 -5.99 -11.11 -8.88
CA ILE A 317 -5.55 -10.56 -7.59
C ILE A 317 -6.74 -9.91 -6.87
N ASP A 318 -7.55 -9.13 -7.59
CA ASP A 318 -8.70 -8.43 -7.03
C ASP A 318 -9.80 -9.40 -6.57
N GLN A 319 -10.06 -10.45 -7.34
CA GLN A 319 -11.01 -11.51 -6.97
C GLN A 319 -10.54 -12.30 -5.76
N VAL A 320 -9.28 -12.77 -5.74
CA VAL A 320 -8.72 -13.50 -4.59
C VAL A 320 -8.71 -12.62 -3.35
N MET A 321 -8.36 -11.33 -3.49
CA MET A 321 -8.36 -10.36 -2.40
C MET A 321 -9.77 -10.18 -1.82
N LYS A 322 -10.79 -10.13 -2.67
CA LYS A 322 -12.19 -10.04 -2.27
C LYS A 322 -12.63 -11.31 -1.54
N ASP A 323 -12.37 -12.49 -2.10
CA ASP A 323 -12.80 -13.77 -1.54
C ASP A 323 -12.13 -14.03 -0.18
N LEU A 324 -10.85 -13.71 -0.03
CA LEU A 324 -10.15 -13.79 1.28
C LEU A 324 -10.85 -12.91 2.34
N GLN A 325 -11.40 -11.76 1.95
CA GLN A 325 -12.11 -10.88 2.87
C GLN A 325 -13.54 -11.35 3.15
N THR A 326 -14.30 -11.70 2.11
CA THR A 326 -15.74 -11.98 2.22
C THR A 326 -16.03 -13.41 2.67
N GLU A 327 -15.27 -14.39 2.19
CA GLU A 327 -15.49 -15.81 2.48
C GLU A 327 -14.70 -16.28 3.72
N LEU A 328 -13.50 -15.74 3.93
CA LEU A 328 -12.58 -16.18 5.00
C LEU A 328 -12.38 -15.15 6.12
N GLY A 329 -12.92 -13.93 5.99
CA GLY A 329 -12.91 -12.92 7.06
C GLY A 329 -11.56 -12.25 7.32
N TYR A 330 -10.59 -12.35 6.39
CA TYR A 330 -9.32 -11.63 6.51
C TYR A 330 -9.53 -10.12 6.40
N THR A 331 -8.74 -9.34 7.13
CA THR A 331 -8.62 -7.89 6.85
C THR A 331 -7.89 -7.66 5.53
N GLN A 332 -8.10 -6.51 4.89
CA GLN A 332 -7.39 -6.13 3.65
C GLN A 332 -5.85 -6.26 3.78
N THR A 333 -5.29 -5.90 4.94
CA THR A 333 -3.84 -6.04 5.17
C THR A 333 -3.42 -7.51 5.24
N GLN A 334 -4.18 -8.36 5.94
CA GLN A 334 -3.88 -9.78 6.01
C GLN A 334 -4.03 -10.47 4.65
N ALA A 335 -5.09 -10.17 3.90
CA ALA A 335 -5.32 -10.71 2.57
C ALA A 335 -4.21 -10.29 1.59
N SER A 336 -3.82 -9.01 1.61
CA SER A 336 -2.67 -8.51 0.84
C SER A 336 -1.36 -9.22 1.21
N ASN A 337 -1.07 -9.35 2.51
CA ASN A 337 0.11 -10.07 2.98
C ASN A 337 0.09 -11.53 2.54
N LEU A 338 -1.08 -12.18 2.52
CA LEU A 338 -1.22 -13.56 2.11
C LEU A 338 -1.02 -13.71 0.59
N ILE A 339 -1.64 -12.85 -0.22
CA ILE A 339 -1.49 -12.86 -1.69
C ILE A 339 -0.05 -12.61 -2.10
N TYR A 340 0.61 -11.62 -1.51
CA TYR A 340 1.94 -11.24 -1.97
C TYR A 340 3.07 -11.98 -1.25
N SER A 341 2.90 -12.36 0.01
CA SER A 341 3.98 -12.89 0.86
C SER A 341 3.62 -14.20 1.57
N GLY A 342 2.41 -14.73 1.34
CA GLY A 342 1.89 -15.92 2.01
C GLY A 342 2.26 -17.24 1.34
N GLY A 343 2.79 -17.22 0.11
CA GLY A 343 3.18 -18.44 -0.57
C GLY A 343 2.05 -19.25 -1.16
N LEU A 344 1.00 -18.60 -1.65
CA LEU A 344 -0.16 -19.29 -2.19
C LEU A 344 0.20 -19.98 -3.51
N SER A 345 -0.46 -21.11 -3.79
CA SER A 345 -0.58 -21.65 -5.14
C SER A 345 -1.99 -21.32 -5.63
N ILE A 346 -2.09 -20.40 -6.59
CA ILE A 346 -3.36 -19.93 -7.14
C ILE A 346 -3.60 -20.62 -8.48
N TYR A 347 -4.57 -21.51 -8.56
CA TYR A 347 -4.96 -22.19 -9.79
C TYR A 347 -6.10 -21.40 -10.45
N THR A 348 -5.88 -21.01 -11.70
CA THR A 348 -6.80 -20.13 -12.43
C THR A 348 -7.56 -20.88 -13.50
N THR A 349 -8.51 -20.19 -14.12
CA THR A 349 -9.22 -20.66 -15.32
C THR A 349 -8.55 -20.23 -16.62
N GLN A 350 -7.39 -19.55 -16.55
CA GLN A 350 -6.74 -19.02 -17.73
C GLN A 350 -6.32 -20.14 -18.68
N ASP A 351 -6.60 -19.97 -19.96
CA ASP A 351 -5.98 -20.72 -21.03
C ASP A 351 -4.80 -19.90 -21.56
N SER A 352 -3.57 -20.34 -21.27
CA SER A 352 -2.35 -19.62 -21.65
C SER A 352 -2.21 -19.45 -23.17
N THR A 353 -2.74 -20.38 -23.97
CA THR A 353 -2.69 -20.27 -25.43
C THR A 353 -3.65 -19.19 -25.93
N ILE A 354 -4.89 -19.19 -25.43
CA ILE A 354 -5.89 -18.19 -25.82
C ILE A 354 -5.50 -16.81 -25.31
N GLN A 355 -5.03 -16.69 -24.06
CA GLN A 355 -4.57 -15.42 -23.51
C GLN A 355 -3.42 -14.85 -24.33
N GLY A 356 -2.43 -15.67 -24.70
CA GLY A 356 -1.31 -15.22 -25.53
C GLY A 356 -1.77 -14.66 -26.89
N ILE A 357 -2.74 -15.30 -27.54
CA ILE A 357 -3.32 -14.77 -28.80
C ILE A 357 -4.00 -13.42 -28.58
N VAL A 358 -4.75 -13.27 -27.48
CA VAL A 358 -5.43 -12.00 -27.15
C VAL A 358 -4.40 -10.89 -26.92
N ASP A 359 -3.36 -11.17 -26.14
CA ASP A 359 -2.29 -10.22 -25.84
C ASP A 359 -1.51 -9.80 -27.10
N ASP A 360 -1.16 -10.76 -27.98
CA ASP A 360 -0.48 -10.50 -29.24
C ASP A 360 -1.29 -9.58 -30.16
N ILE A 361 -2.59 -9.85 -30.33
CA ILE A 361 -3.47 -9.04 -31.20
C ILE A 361 -3.63 -7.62 -30.66
N TYR A 362 -3.72 -7.45 -29.34
CA TYR A 362 -3.91 -6.15 -28.72
C TYR A 362 -2.63 -5.33 -28.58
N SER A 363 -1.47 -5.99 -28.69
CA SER A 363 -0.15 -5.34 -28.74
C SER A 363 0.24 -4.93 -30.16
N ASP A 364 -0.32 -5.59 -31.18
CA ASP A 364 -0.08 -5.27 -32.58
C ASP A 364 -0.97 -4.12 -33.08
N GLU A 365 -0.38 -2.92 -33.16
CA GLU A 365 -1.03 -1.69 -33.63
C GLU A 365 -1.58 -1.78 -35.07
N SER A 366 -1.19 -2.76 -35.88
CA SER A 366 -1.73 -2.95 -37.23
C SER A 366 -3.19 -3.38 -37.26
N TYR A 367 -3.70 -3.95 -36.15
CA TYR A 367 -5.13 -4.27 -35.99
C TYR A 367 -5.98 -3.07 -35.58
N PHE A 368 -5.35 -1.93 -35.31
CA PHE A 368 -6.03 -0.70 -34.90
C PHE A 368 -5.88 0.42 -35.95
N PRO A 369 -6.71 1.47 -35.90
CA PRO A 369 -6.56 2.61 -36.80
C PRO A 369 -5.17 3.24 -36.69
N ALA A 370 -4.55 3.53 -37.83
CA ALA A 370 -3.24 4.18 -37.87
C ALA A 370 -3.23 5.55 -37.16
N MET A 371 -2.06 5.97 -36.70
CA MET A 371 -1.85 7.29 -36.10
C MET A 371 -2.32 8.42 -37.03
N GLY A 372 -3.02 9.40 -36.45
CA GLY A 372 -3.75 10.44 -37.17
C GLY A 372 -5.25 10.16 -37.27
N THR A 373 -5.65 8.88 -37.30
CA THR A 373 -7.00 8.45 -36.90
C THR A 373 -7.02 8.04 -35.43
N SER A 374 -5.98 7.35 -34.98
CA SER A 374 -5.68 7.19 -33.56
C SER A 374 -5.13 8.48 -32.96
N LEU A 375 -5.43 8.69 -31.69
CA LEU A 375 -5.09 9.88 -30.91
C LEU A 375 -4.45 9.46 -29.58
N TRP A 376 -3.60 10.29 -29.01
CA TRP A 376 -3.10 10.16 -27.64
C TRP A 376 -4.01 10.96 -26.71
N GLU A 377 -4.61 10.29 -25.75
CA GLU A 377 -5.38 10.90 -24.67
C GLU A 377 -4.47 11.18 -23.47
N LEU A 378 -4.53 12.40 -22.95
CA LEU A 378 -3.84 12.80 -21.73
C LEU A 378 -4.78 12.75 -20.53
N THR A 379 -4.43 11.94 -19.53
CA THR A 379 -4.95 12.09 -18.17
C THR A 379 -3.87 12.71 -17.30
N TYR A 380 -4.19 13.82 -16.63
CA TYR A 380 -3.23 14.62 -15.87
C TYR A 380 -3.76 14.96 -14.47
N ALA A 381 -2.88 14.85 -13.46
CA ALA A 381 -3.12 15.36 -12.12
C ALA A 381 -1.81 15.85 -11.48
N LEU A 382 -1.83 17.02 -10.86
CA LEU A 382 -0.69 17.62 -10.16
C LEU A 382 -1.12 18.16 -8.79
N SER A 383 -0.38 17.82 -7.74
CA SER A 383 -0.62 18.32 -6.38
C SER A 383 0.60 19.07 -5.87
N ILE A 384 0.41 20.31 -5.46
CA ILE A 384 1.47 21.22 -5.02
C ILE A 384 1.15 21.71 -3.63
N GLN A 385 2.12 21.65 -2.73
CA GLN A 385 2.11 22.41 -1.48
C GLN A 385 2.81 23.74 -1.72
N LYS A 386 2.09 24.85 -1.50
CA LYS A 386 2.59 26.20 -1.70
C LYS A 386 3.60 26.56 -0.61
N GLY A 387 4.64 27.32 -0.98
CA GLY A 387 5.65 27.86 -0.06
C GLY A 387 5.15 28.94 0.91
N ASP A 388 3.83 29.07 1.09
CA ASP A 388 3.23 30.04 2.01
C ASP A 388 3.33 29.57 3.48
N ALA A 389 3.08 30.48 4.42
CA ALA A 389 3.18 30.18 5.85
C ALA A 389 2.12 29.16 6.35
N GLU A 390 1.09 28.90 5.54
CA GLU A 390 -0.04 28.03 5.88
C GLU A 390 0.13 26.62 5.30
N GLY A 391 1.05 26.43 4.34
CA GLY A 391 1.31 25.18 3.65
C GLY A 391 0.13 24.76 2.77
N THR A 392 -0.54 25.71 2.10
CA THR A 392 -1.74 25.46 1.29
C THR A 392 -1.48 24.41 0.22
N VAL A 393 -2.40 23.45 0.05
CA VAL A 393 -2.30 22.42 -1.01
C VAL A 393 -3.27 22.74 -2.14
N ILE A 394 -2.77 22.77 -3.37
CA ILE A 394 -3.56 22.98 -4.59
C ILE A 394 -3.48 21.73 -5.46
N HIS A 395 -4.62 21.35 -6.03
CA HIS A 395 -4.76 20.21 -6.95
C HIS A 395 -5.18 20.71 -8.33
N TYR A 396 -4.45 20.31 -9.35
CA TYR A 396 -4.73 20.58 -10.75
C TYR A 396 -5.04 19.26 -11.46
N HIS A 397 -5.96 19.33 -12.42
CA HIS A 397 -6.43 18.22 -13.24
C HIS A 397 -6.36 18.57 -14.74
N GLY A 398 -6.72 17.62 -15.59
CA GLY A 398 -6.74 17.82 -17.05
C GLY A 398 -7.58 19.02 -17.50
N ASP A 399 -8.71 19.29 -16.84
CA ASP A 399 -9.54 20.46 -17.15
C ASP A 399 -8.82 21.79 -16.87
N ASP A 400 -7.98 21.88 -15.83
CA ASP A 400 -7.17 23.07 -15.56
C ASP A 400 -6.13 23.32 -16.66
N LEU A 401 -5.57 22.23 -17.21
CA LEU A 401 -4.65 22.31 -18.37
C LEU A 401 -5.40 22.80 -19.61
N VAL A 402 -6.61 22.29 -19.86
CA VAL A 402 -7.47 22.74 -20.95
C VAL A 402 -7.82 24.22 -20.80
N ASP A 403 -8.18 24.65 -19.58
CA ASP A 403 -8.51 26.05 -19.28
C ASP A 403 -7.30 26.98 -19.40
N PHE A 404 -6.10 26.52 -19.03
CA PHE A 404 -4.85 27.24 -19.25
C PHE A 404 -4.57 27.48 -20.74
N TYR A 405 -4.93 26.52 -21.60
CA TYR A 405 -4.78 26.62 -23.06
C TYR A 405 -6.05 27.05 -23.82
N LYS A 406 -7.09 27.56 -23.15
CA LYS A 406 -8.37 27.90 -23.79
C LYS A 406 -8.27 28.85 -25.00
N ASP A 407 -7.28 29.75 -24.97
CA ASP A 407 -7.02 30.74 -26.03
C ASP A 407 -5.96 30.28 -27.05
N PHE A 408 -5.39 29.07 -26.86
CA PHE A 408 -4.41 28.51 -27.78
C PHE A 408 -5.05 28.28 -29.14
N LYS A 409 -4.41 28.81 -30.18
CA LYS A 409 -4.76 28.52 -31.55
C LYS A 409 -3.91 27.32 -31.94
N ASP A 410 -4.52 26.29 -32.51
CA ASP A 410 -3.84 25.11 -33.04
C ASP A 410 -3.45 25.33 -34.52
N PRO A 411 -2.27 25.90 -34.83
CA PRO A 411 -1.86 26.11 -36.22
C PRO A 411 -1.43 24.82 -36.91
N LYS A 412 -1.13 23.76 -36.15
CA LYS A 412 -0.56 22.51 -36.68
C LYS A 412 -1.62 21.42 -36.88
N GLY A 413 -2.81 21.59 -36.32
CA GLY A 413 -3.90 20.60 -36.41
C GLY A 413 -3.64 19.39 -35.51
N TYR A 414 -3.01 19.58 -34.35
CA TYR A 414 -2.63 18.49 -33.45
C TYR A 414 -3.70 18.10 -32.44
N TYR A 415 -4.81 18.83 -32.40
CA TYR A 415 -5.88 18.64 -31.42
C TYR A 415 -7.19 18.33 -32.11
N VAL A 416 -8.04 17.55 -31.45
CA VAL A 416 -9.42 17.34 -31.90
C VAL A 416 -10.23 18.59 -31.59
N ASP A 417 -10.88 19.15 -32.62
CA ASP A 417 -11.86 20.24 -32.47
C ASP A 417 -13.16 19.67 -31.91
N GLU A 418 -13.41 19.90 -30.63
CA GLU A 418 -14.64 19.50 -29.93
C GLU A 418 -15.74 20.59 -30.01
N GLY A 419 -15.56 21.58 -30.89
CA GLY A 419 -16.51 22.65 -31.17
C GLY A 419 -16.52 23.77 -30.12
N SER A 420 -16.64 23.43 -28.83
CA SER A 420 -16.69 24.43 -27.73
C SER A 420 -15.30 24.89 -27.26
N ARG A 421 -14.27 24.07 -27.48
CA ARG A 421 -12.87 24.30 -27.09
C ARG A 421 -11.96 23.92 -28.25
N LYS A 422 -10.98 24.79 -28.57
CA LYS A 422 -9.98 24.53 -29.63
C LYS A 422 -8.81 23.66 -29.18
N PHE A 423 -8.62 23.58 -27.87
CA PHE A 423 -7.64 22.71 -27.23
C PHE A 423 -8.40 21.59 -26.52
N SER A 424 -7.96 20.35 -26.71
CA SER A 424 -8.51 19.16 -26.06
C SER A 424 -7.38 18.32 -25.49
N LEU A 425 -7.71 17.35 -24.63
CA LEU A 425 -6.74 16.40 -24.10
C LEU A 425 -6.46 15.24 -25.08
N LEU A 426 -6.87 15.38 -26.35
CA LEU A 426 -6.68 14.42 -27.42
C LEU A 426 -5.71 14.97 -28.46
N PHE A 427 -4.55 14.33 -28.57
CA PHE A 427 -3.41 14.78 -29.36
C PHE A 427 -3.13 13.82 -30.52
N THR A 428 -2.82 14.33 -31.71
CA THR A 428 -2.29 13.50 -32.80
C THR A 428 -0.79 13.28 -32.69
N ASN A 429 -0.09 14.04 -31.84
CA ASN A 429 1.36 14.05 -31.70
C ASN A 429 1.77 13.99 -30.22
N LYS A 430 2.61 13.01 -29.86
CA LYS A 430 3.00 12.73 -28.47
C LYS A 430 4.05 13.72 -27.95
N GLU A 431 4.94 14.20 -28.81
CA GLU A 431 5.95 15.19 -28.43
C GLU A 431 5.31 16.54 -28.05
N ASP A 432 4.35 17.02 -28.84
CA ASP A 432 3.61 18.26 -28.53
C ASP A 432 2.81 18.12 -27.23
N MET A 433 2.25 16.92 -26.93
CA MET A 433 1.62 16.62 -25.64
C MET A 433 2.61 16.83 -24.48
N GLN A 434 3.82 16.29 -24.58
CA GLN A 434 4.87 16.48 -23.56
C GLN A 434 5.22 17.97 -23.39
N GLU A 435 5.38 18.70 -24.49
CA GLU A 435 5.66 20.14 -24.44
C GLU A 435 4.56 20.93 -23.70
N LYS A 436 3.27 20.57 -23.88
CA LYS A 436 2.16 21.23 -23.15
C LYS A 436 2.14 20.89 -21.68
N ILE A 437 2.44 19.65 -21.31
CA ILE A 437 2.51 19.22 -19.92
C ILE A 437 3.63 19.97 -19.20
N GLU A 438 4.84 20.01 -19.77
CA GLU A 438 5.98 20.70 -19.17
C GLU A 438 5.72 22.21 -19.00
N ALA A 439 5.12 22.84 -20.01
CA ALA A 439 4.77 24.25 -19.96
C ALA A 439 3.69 24.55 -18.92
N PHE A 440 2.69 23.67 -18.76
CA PHE A 440 1.69 23.79 -17.71
C PHE A 440 2.30 23.58 -16.32
N HIS A 441 3.08 22.51 -16.10
CA HIS A 441 3.78 22.24 -14.85
C HIS A 441 4.63 23.44 -14.42
N LYS A 442 5.44 23.98 -15.34
CA LYS A 442 6.27 25.16 -15.09
C LYS A 442 5.46 26.42 -14.75
N ALA A 443 4.24 26.55 -15.28
CA ALA A 443 3.37 27.68 -14.99
C ALA A 443 2.68 27.57 -13.62
N MET A 444 2.48 26.36 -13.09
CA MET A 444 1.79 26.12 -11.82
C MET A 444 2.75 26.04 -10.62
N VAL A 445 4.02 25.64 -10.84
CA VAL A 445 5.03 25.48 -9.76
C VAL A 445 5.90 26.74 -9.65
N GLU A 446 5.87 27.38 -8.48
CA GLU A 446 6.66 28.58 -8.18
C GLU A 446 7.90 28.26 -7.32
N GLU A 447 8.84 29.20 -7.24
CA GLU A 447 10.03 29.06 -6.37
C GLU A 447 9.61 29.00 -4.89
N GLY A 448 9.94 27.90 -4.21
CA GLY A 448 9.58 27.64 -2.82
C GLY A 448 8.43 26.66 -2.63
N ASP A 449 7.74 26.26 -3.70
CA ASP A 449 6.72 25.22 -3.66
C ASP A 449 7.32 23.81 -3.54
N THR A 450 6.56 22.88 -2.98
CA THR A 450 6.88 21.45 -2.94
C THR A 450 5.86 20.66 -3.74
N VAL A 451 6.30 19.98 -4.81
CA VAL A 451 5.44 19.06 -5.56
C VAL A 451 5.20 17.81 -4.70
N LEU A 452 3.95 17.59 -4.31
CA LEU A 452 3.55 16.42 -3.52
C LEU A 452 3.36 15.18 -4.42
N GLY A 453 3.00 15.40 -5.67
CA GLY A 453 2.90 14.34 -6.68
C GLY A 453 2.37 14.85 -8.00
N GLU A 454 2.84 14.25 -9.09
CA GLU A 454 2.39 14.49 -10.45
C GLU A 454 2.13 13.14 -11.12
N LYS A 455 0.96 12.99 -11.73
CA LYS A 455 0.55 11.81 -12.47
C LYS A 455 0.19 12.20 -13.89
N ILE A 456 0.92 11.63 -14.83
CA ILE A 456 0.73 11.80 -16.27
C ILE A 456 0.48 10.41 -16.85
N THR A 457 -0.63 10.24 -17.56
CA THR A 457 -0.95 8.99 -18.26
C THR A 457 -1.30 9.31 -19.71
N MET A 458 -0.62 8.66 -20.65
CA MET A 458 -0.76 8.90 -22.08
C MET A 458 -1.33 7.64 -22.74
N THR A 459 -2.63 7.64 -23.01
CA THR A 459 -3.31 6.45 -23.51
C THR A 459 -3.65 6.60 -24.98
N ILE A 460 -3.27 5.63 -25.80
CA ILE A 460 -3.59 5.65 -27.23
C ILE A 460 -5.05 5.23 -27.47
N GLN A 461 -5.82 6.04 -28.20
CA GLN A 461 -7.25 5.89 -28.52
C GLN A 461 -7.46 5.63 -30.02
N PRO A 462 -8.41 4.77 -30.43
CA PRO A 462 -9.47 4.20 -29.62
C PRO A 462 -9.01 3.01 -28.78
N GLN A 463 -9.45 2.96 -27.53
CA GLN A 463 -9.27 1.79 -26.67
C GLN A 463 -10.28 0.70 -26.98
N SER A 464 -9.91 -0.54 -26.64
CA SER A 464 -10.75 -1.73 -26.79
C SER A 464 -10.52 -2.66 -25.59
N SER A 465 -11.47 -3.53 -25.29
CA SER A 465 -11.34 -4.61 -24.31
C SER A 465 -11.99 -5.89 -24.84
N PHE A 466 -11.54 -7.03 -24.34
CA PHE A 466 -12.02 -8.33 -24.78
C PHE A 466 -12.05 -9.33 -23.63
N VAL A 467 -13.06 -10.21 -23.66
CA VAL A 467 -13.24 -11.30 -22.69
C VAL A 467 -13.60 -12.55 -23.48
N VAL A 468 -12.89 -13.64 -23.24
CA VAL A 468 -13.24 -14.98 -23.75
C VAL A 468 -13.68 -15.82 -22.58
N MET A 469 -14.83 -16.48 -22.74
CA MET A 469 -15.38 -17.39 -21.74
C MET A 469 -15.60 -18.77 -22.34
N ASP A 470 -15.33 -19.80 -21.56
CA ASP A 470 -15.83 -21.14 -21.84
C ASP A 470 -17.35 -21.15 -21.62
N GLN A 471 -18.10 -21.44 -22.68
CA GLN A 471 -19.56 -21.38 -22.68
C GLN A 471 -20.25 -22.45 -21.82
N HIS A 472 -19.57 -23.54 -21.46
CA HIS A 472 -20.14 -24.65 -20.69
C HIS A 472 -20.01 -24.42 -19.19
N THR A 473 -18.90 -23.80 -18.79
CA THR A 473 -18.55 -23.55 -17.38
C THR A 473 -18.82 -22.12 -16.95
N GLY A 474 -18.82 -21.16 -17.89
CA GLY A 474 -18.85 -19.74 -17.62
C GLY A 474 -17.50 -19.17 -17.16
N HIS A 475 -16.44 -19.99 -17.16
CA HIS A 475 -15.10 -19.54 -16.78
C HIS A 475 -14.53 -18.55 -17.79
N VAL A 476 -13.92 -17.48 -17.30
CA VAL A 476 -13.12 -16.56 -18.13
C VAL A 476 -11.78 -17.24 -18.41
N VAL A 477 -11.47 -17.48 -19.67
CA VAL A 477 -10.24 -18.16 -20.08
C VAL A 477 -9.20 -17.19 -20.64
N ALA A 478 -9.63 -16.01 -21.08
CA ALA A 478 -8.75 -14.91 -21.45
C ALA A 478 -9.43 -13.55 -21.26
N ILE A 479 -8.66 -12.53 -20.91
CA ILE A 479 -9.16 -11.16 -20.70
C ILE A 479 -8.10 -10.11 -21.02
N ILE A 480 -8.52 -8.99 -21.62
CA ILE A 480 -7.67 -7.82 -21.85
C ILE A 480 -8.46 -6.52 -21.69
N GLY A 481 -7.87 -5.59 -20.95
CA GLY A 481 -8.53 -4.34 -20.53
C GLY A 481 -8.18 -3.11 -21.36
N GLY A 482 -7.24 -3.23 -22.29
CA GLY A 482 -6.76 -2.10 -23.09
C GLY A 482 -5.82 -2.55 -24.20
N ARG A 483 -5.65 -1.70 -25.21
CA ARG A 483 -4.66 -1.92 -26.27
C ARG A 483 -3.31 -1.29 -25.92
N GLY A 484 -2.26 -1.83 -26.54
CA GLY A 484 -0.89 -1.40 -26.35
C GLY A 484 -0.25 -1.98 -25.09
N GLU A 485 1.02 -1.62 -24.87
CA GLU A 485 1.76 -2.06 -23.69
C GLU A 485 1.14 -1.49 -22.41
N LYS A 486 1.11 -2.33 -21.38
CA LYS A 486 0.61 -1.94 -20.07
C LYS A 486 1.65 -1.06 -19.38
N GLU A 487 1.22 0.03 -18.76
CA GLU A 487 2.11 1.00 -18.08
C GLU A 487 2.12 0.83 -16.55
N GLY A 488 1.53 -0.24 -16.02
CA GLY A 488 1.43 -0.46 -14.58
C GLY A 488 0.67 -1.72 -14.18
N ASN A 489 0.83 -2.15 -12.93
CA ASN A 489 -0.01 -3.18 -12.31
C ASN A 489 -1.32 -2.57 -11.79
N ARG A 490 -2.41 -3.32 -11.92
CA ARG A 490 -3.77 -2.94 -11.52
C ARG A 490 -4.16 -1.57 -12.07
N THR A 491 -3.83 -1.34 -13.34
CA THR A 491 -4.31 -0.20 -14.12
C THR A 491 -5.75 -0.45 -14.57
N LEU A 492 -6.42 0.58 -15.11
CA LEU A 492 -7.81 0.46 -15.54
C LEU A 492 -8.02 -0.73 -16.49
N ASN A 493 -8.78 -1.72 -16.04
CA ASN A 493 -9.19 -2.86 -16.84
C ASN A 493 -10.58 -2.61 -17.43
N ARG A 494 -10.67 -2.13 -18.66
CA ARG A 494 -11.98 -1.80 -19.28
C ARG A 494 -12.90 -3.01 -19.45
N ALA A 495 -12.36 -4.24 -19.35
CA ALA A 495 -13.17 -5.45 -19.41
C ALA A 495 -14.00 -5.66 -18.13
N THR A 496 -13.56 -5.16 -16.98
CA THR A 496 -14.20 -5.39 -15.66
C THR A 496 -14.58 -4.11 -14.92
N ASP A 497 -13.80 -3.03 -15.05
CA ASP A 497 -13.97 -1.79 -14.28
C ASP A 497 -14.97 -0.80 -14.91
N THR A 498 -15.33 -0.97 -16.19
CA THR A 498 -16.11 0.04 -16.91
C THR A 498 -17.43 -0.50 -17.46
N VAL A 499 -18.49 0.28 -17.26
CA VAL A 499 -19.80 0.03 -17.88
C VAL A 499 -19.95 0.86 -19.15
N ARG A 500 -20.48 0.24 -20.21
CA ARG A 500 -20.79 0.90 -21.48
C ARG A 500 -22.19 0.48 -21.93
N GLN A 501 -22.87 1.36 -22.67
CA GLN A 501 -24.11 0.97 -23.31
C GLN A 501 -23.84 -0.18 -24.31
N PRO A 502 -24.51 -1.35 -24.17
CA PRO A 502 -24.25 -2.51 -25.02
C PRO A 502 -24.77 -2.31 -26.47
N GLY A 503 -25.60 -1.30 -26.70
CA GLY A 503 -26.23 -1.07 -27.99
C GLY A 503 -27.12 -2.25 -28.39
N SER A 504 -27.07 -2.61 -29.68
CA SER A 504 -28.01 -3.59 -30.24
C SER A 504 -27.76 -5.04 -29.83
N THR A 505 -26.59 -5.38 -29.31
CA THR A 505 -26.31 -6.75 -28.83
C THR A 505 -27.29 -7.14 -27.71
N PHE A 506 -27.75 -6.15 -26.94
CA PHE A 506 -28.67 -6.33 -25.83
C PHE A 506 -30.08 -6.80 -26.25
N LYS A 507 -30.49 -6.55 -27.50
CA LYS A 507 -31.83 -6.89 -28.00
C LYS A 507 -32.12 -8.39 -27.93
N VAL A 508 -31.10 -9.21 -28.14
CA VAL A 508 -31.22 -10.68 -28.07
C VAL A 508 -31.66 -11.09 -26.68
N LEU A 509 -31.05 -10.53 -25.64
CA LEU A 509 -31.31 -10.88 -24.25
C LEU A 509 -32.57 -10.19 -23.70
N SER A 510 -32.73 -8.89 -23.98
CA SER A 510 -33.85 -8.12 -23.44
C SER A 510 -35.17 -8.38 -24.15
N THR A 511 -35.16 -8.72 -25.43
CA THR A 511 -36.40 -8.75 -26.23
C THR A 511 -36.67 -10.12 -26.82
N TYR A 512 -35.71 -10.66 -27.56
CA TYR A 512 -35.98 -11.86 -28.34
C TYR A 512 -35.95 -13.13 -27.49
N LEU A 513 -35.10 -13.21 -26.48
CA LEU A 513 -35.08 -14.29 -25.50
C LEU A 513 -36.45 -14.45 -24.80
N PRO A 514 -37.01 -13.43 -24.12
CA PRO A 514 -38.33 -13.56 -23.51
C PRO A 514 -39.44 -13.85 -24.53
N ALA A 515 -39.37 -13.28 -25.74
CA ALA A 515 -40.35 -13.52 -26.79
C ALA A 515 -40.43 -14.98 -27.24
N LEU A 516 -39.28 -15.64 -27.34
CA LEU A 516 -39.18 -17.03 -27.75
C LEU A 516 -39.44 -17.98 -26.58
N ASP A 517 -38.86 -17.71 -25.41
CA ASP A 517 -38.93 -18.57 -24.23
C ASP A 517 -40.36 -18.66 -23.65
N THR A 518 -41.11 -17.56 -23.68
CA THR A 518 -42.55 -17.57 -23.32
C THR A 518 -43.44 -18.29 -24.33
N GLY A 519 -42.91 -18.63 -25.51
CA GLY A 519 -43.68 -19.18 -26.64
C GLY A 519 -44.63 -18.18 -27.30
N LYS A 520 -44.63 -16.90 -26.90
CA LYS A 520 -45.48 -15.86 -27.50
C LYS A 520 -45.13 -15.61 -28.97
N PHE A 521 -43.85 -15.77 -29.32
CA PHE A 521 -43.36 -15.64 -30.68
C PHE A 521 -42.46 -16.82 -31.08
N THR A 522 -42.30 -16.99 -32.39
CA THR A 522 -41.28 -17.85 -32.99
C THR A 522 -40.38 -17.00 -33.88
N LEU A 523 -39.25 -17.55 -34.30
CA LEU A 523 -38.38 -16.89 -35.29
C LEU A 523 -39.08 -16.57 -36.63
N ALA A 524 -40.19 -17.26 -36.93
CA ALA A 524 -41.00 -17.03 -38.13
C ALA A 524 -42.14 -16.02 -37.91
N SER A 525 -42.45 -15.66 -36.66
CA SER A 525 -43.46 -14.64 -36.36
C SER A 525 -43.09 -13.32 -37.02
N THR A 526 -44.09 -12.63 -37.55
CA THR A 526 -43.93 -11.37 -38.29
C THR A 526 -44.44 -10.20 -37.48
N ILE A 527 -43.66 -9.12 -37.46
CA ILE A 527 -44.06 -7.81 -36.93
C ILE A 527 -44.06 -6.82 -38.08
N ASP A 528 -45.07 -5.96 -38.10
CA ASP A 528 -45.19 -4.92 -39.11
C ASP A 528 -44.19 -3.77 -38.86
N ASP A 529 -43.30 -3.53 -39.82
CA ASP A 529 -42.39 -2.38 -39.89
C ASP A 529 -42.71 -1.54 -41.15
N SER A 530 -43.98 -1.32 -41.46
CA SER A 530 -44.42 -0.57 -42.65
C SER A 530 -44.52 0.96 -42.45
N GLY A 531 -44.35 1.47 -41.23
CA GLY A 531 -44.55 2.88 -40.92
C GLY A 531 -44.01 3.29 -39.54
N PRO A 532 -44.14 4.59 -39.19
CA PRO A 532 -43.55 5.15 -37.98
C PRO A 532 -44.08 4.44 -36.73
N TYR A 533 -43.22 4.31 -35.73
CA TYR A 533 -43.55 3.78 -34.43
C TYR A 533 -42.96 4.66 -33.34
N TYR A 534 -43.68 4.82 -32.24
CA TYR A 534 -43.29 5.67 -31.12
C TYR A 534 -43.18 4.80 -29.87
N TYR A 535 -42.22 5.13 -28.99
CA TYR A 535 -42.14 4.43 -27.71
C TYR A 535 -43.47 4.56 -26.96
N PRO A 536 -44.02 3.46 -26.41
CA PRO A 536 -45.30 3.47 -25.72
C PRO A 536 -45.40 4.60 -24.69
N GLY A 537 -46.47 5.40 -24.75
CA GLY A 537 -46.69 6.52 -23.83
C GLY A 537 -45.90 7.80 -24.14
N THR A 538 -45.11 7.84 -25.21
CA THR A 538 -44.27 9.00 -25.56
C THR A 538 -44.54 9.53 -26.98
N LYS A 539 -43.93 10.68 -27.32
CA LYS A 539 -43.87 11.22 -28.68
C LYS A 539 -42.54 10.93 -29.38
N THR A 540 -41.68 10.11 -28.76
CA THR A 540 -40.33 9.81 -29.26
C THR A 540 -40.42 8.71 -30.33
N GLU A 541 -40.07 9.05 -31.57
CA GLU A 541 -40.10 8.10 -32.69
C GLU A 541 -38.94 7.10 -32.61
N VAL A 542 -39.24 5.81 -32.76
CA VAL A 542 -38.27 4.74 -32.93
C VAL A 542 -37.86 4.67 -34.39
N ASN A 543 -36.57 4.86 -34.66
CA ASN A 543 -36.03 4.85 -36.01
C ASN A 543 -35.07 3.68 -36.21
N ASN A 544 -35.11 3.05 -37.39
CA ASN A 544 -34.08 2.11 -37.84
C ASN A 544 -32.79 2.87 -38.23
N TRP A 545 -31.65 2.19 -38.21
CA TRP A 545 -30.33 2.72 -38.57
C TRP A 545 -30.16 3.06 -40.08
N THR A 546 -31.09 2.62 -40.92
CA THR A 546 -31.03 2.73 -42.39
C THR A 546 -31.32 4.14 -42.89
N ARG A 547 -30.42 4.70 -43.72
CA ARG A 547 -30.56 6.06 -44.28
C ARG A 547 -31.50 6.18 -45.48
N THR A 548 -31.74 5.10 -46.22
CA THR A 548 -32.44 5.14 -47.53
C THR A 548 -33.77 4.38 -47.57
N LYS A 549 -33.95 3.37 -46.71
CA LYS A 549 -35.22 2.63 -46.52
C LYS A 549 -35.60 2.66 -45.05
N LYS A 550 -36.54 3.53 -44.68
CA LYS A 550 -36.94 3.73 -43.27
C LYS A 550 -37.71 2.52 -42.70
N TYR A 551 -38.38 1.77 -43.57
CA TYR A 551 -39.37 0.73 -43.25
C TYR A 551 -39.20 -0.47 -44.20
N GLU A 552 -39.25 -1.69 -43.65
CA GLU A 552 -39.13 -2.95 -44.43
C GLU A 552 -40.48 -3.67 -44.60
N GLY A 553 -41.55 -3.19 -43.98
CA GLY A 553 -42.86 -3.85 -43.99
C GLY A 553 -42.91 -5.08 -43.08
N LEU A 554 -43.72 -6.08 -43.43
CA LEU A 554 -43.86 -7.31 -42.64
C LEU A 554 -42.51 -8.05 -42.54
N THR A 555 -41.97 -8.09 -41.33
CA THR A 555 -40.61 -8.58 -41.06
C THR A 555 -40.65 -9.69 -40.02
N THR A 556 -39.97 -10.80 -40.29
CA THR A 556 -39.84 -11.89 -39.30
C THR A 556 -38.88 -11.55 -38.18
N LEU A 557 -39.09 -12.10 -36.98
CA LEU A 557 -38.15 -11.95 -35.87
C LEU A 557 -36.73 -12.39 -36.25
N ARG A 558 -36.58 -13.47 -37.03
CA ARG A 558 -35.28 -13.91 -37.56
C ARG A 558 -34.57 -12.82 -38.36
N ARG A 559 -35.28 -12.15 -39.26
CA ARG A 559 -34.74 -11.06 -40.07
C ARG A 559 -34.44 -9.82 -39.22
N ALA A 560 -35.28 -9.55 -38.23
CA ALA A 560 -35.09 -8.43 -37.31
C ALA A 560 -33.85 -8.60 -36.43
N ILE A 561 -33.58 -9.82 -35.94
CA ILE A 561 -32.34 -10.15 -35.22
C ILE A 561 -31.13 -9.97 -36.15
N TYR A 562 -31.17 -10.59 -37.34
CA TYR A 562 -30.06 -10.54 -38.30
C TYR A 562 -29.70 -9.11 -38.74
N ASN A 563 -30.71 -8.27 -39.00
CA ASN A 563 -30.50 -6.87 -39.44
C ASN A 563 -30.52 -5.86 -38.28
N SER A 564 -30.64 -6.31 -37.03
CA SER A 564 -30.73 -5.43 -35.85
C SER A 564 -31.82 -4.35 -35.93
N MET A 565 -33.03 -4.72 -36.35
CA MET A 565 -34.11 -3.76 -36.62
C MET A 565 -34.75 -3.20 -35.34
N ASN A 566 -34.67 -1.88 -35.14
CA ASN A 566 -35.12 -1.20 -33.93
C ASN A 566 -36.64 -1.26 -33.76
N ILE A 567 -37.42 -0.95 -34.80
CA ILE A 567 -38.89 -0.88 -34.70
C ILE A 567 -39.47 -2.25 -34.33
N VAL A 568 -39.04 -3.31 -35.02
CA VAL A 568 -39.48 -4.68 -34.72
C VAL A 568 -39.08 -5.09 -33.31
N THR A 569 -37.87 -4.71 -32.86
CA THR A 569 -37.43 -4.97 -31.48
C THR A 569 -38.37 -4.32 -30.48
N VAL A 570 -38.60 -2.99 -30.55
CA VAL A 570 -39.41 -2.29 -29.55
C VAL A 570 -40.86 -2.78 -29.57
N LYS A 571 -41.43 -3.05 -30.75
CA LYS A 571 -42.77 -3.67 -30.85
C LYS A 571 -42.81 -5.04 -30.19
N THR A 572 -41.80 -5.88 -30.41
CA THR A 572 -41.70 -7.21 -29.78
C THR A 572 -41.56 -7.08 -28.27
N LEU A 573 -40.73 -6.15 -27.79
CA LEU A 573 -40.53 -5.89 -26.36
C LEU A 573 -41.81 -5.42 -25.69
N ASN A 574 -42.55 -4.52 -26.33
CA ASN A 574 -43.84 -4.05 -25.83
C ASN A 574 -44.85 -5.20 -25.72
N GLU A 575 -44.84 -6.12 -26.68
CA GLU A 575 -45.71 -7.29 -26.65
C GLU A 575 -45.35 -8.25 -25.50
N VAL A 576 -44.08 -8.54 -25.26
CA VAL A 576 -43.67 -9.39 -24.12
C VAL A 576 -43.66 -8.65 -22.79
N THR A 577 -43.79 -7.32 -22.83
CA THR A 577 -43.68 -6.33 -21.75
C THR A 577 -42.24 -6.10 -21.26
N PRO A 578 -41.81 -4.82 -21.10
CA PRO A 578 -40.51 -4.50 -20.50
C PRO A 578 -40.32 -5.07 -19.08
N GLN A 579 -41.38 -5.11 -18.28
CA GLN A 579 -41.32 -5.62 -16.90
C GLN A 579 -40.95 -7.11 -16.86
N LEU A 580 -41.58 -7.93 -17.71
CA LEU A 580 -41.24 -9.35 -17.80
C LEU A 580 -39.78 -9.55 -18.21
N SER A 581 -39.32 -8.79 -19.21
CA SER A 581 -37.92 -8.82 -19.66
C SER A 581 -36.96 -8.49 -18.52
N TYR A 582 -37.25 -7.42 -17.79
CA TYR A 582 -36.43 -6.94 -16.70
C TYR A 582 -36.38 -7.94 -15.52
N ASP A 583 -37.53 -8.25 -14.92
CA ASP A 583 -37.61 -9.07 -13.69
C ASP A 583 -37.23 -10.53 -13.92
N ASN A 584 -37.73 -11.12 -15.02
CA ASN A 584 -37.69 -12.57 -15.20
C ASN A 584 -36.50 -13.04 -16.04
N TYR A 585 -35.84 -12.14 -16.78
CA TYR A 585 -34.72 -12.50 -17.66
C TYR A 585 -33.47 -11.71 -17.34
N LEU A 586 -33.49 -10.38 -17.46
CA LEU A 586 -32.27 -9.58 -17.36
C LEU A 586 -31.64 -9.64 -15.95
N LEU A 587 -32.44 -9.50 -14.89
CA LEU A 587 -31.91 -9.64 -13.52
C LEU A 587 -31.39 -11.06 -13.25
N LYS A 588 -32.04 -12.09 -13.80
CA LYS A 588 -31.60 -13.49 -13.66
C LYS A 588 -30.35 -13.83 -14.47
N LEU A 589 -30.11 -13.11 -15.57
CA LEU A 589 -28.89 -13.18 -16.37
C LEU A 589 -27.71 -12.43 -15.74
N GLY A 590 -27.92 -11.79 -14.57
CA GLY A 590 -26.85 -11.12 -13.83
C GLY A 590 -26.58 -9.67 -14.22
N PHE A 591 -27.50 -9.01 -14.93
CA PHE A 591 -27.36 -7.58 -15.22
C PHE A 591 -27.64 -6.74 -13.97
N THR A 592 -26.58 -6.22 -13.33
CA THR A 592 -26.63 -5.48 -12.05
C THR A 592 -26.74 -3.96 -12.20
N SER A 593 -26.51 -3.41 -13.40
CA SER A 593 -26.53 -1.96 -13.66
C SER A 593 -27.89 -1.43 -14.13
N LEU A 594 -28.88 -2.31 -14.29
CA LEU A 594 -30.23 -1.92 -14.64
C LEU A 594 -30.98 -1.46 -13.38
N VAL A 595 -31.91 -0.52 -13.54
CA VAL A 595 -32.74 0.02 -12.46
C VAL A 595 -34.23 -0.05 -12.84
N ASP A 596 -35.09 -0.23 -11.85
CA ASP A 596 -36.55 -0.33 -12.02
C ASP A 596 -37.12 0.93 -12.71
N SER A 597 -36.57 2.10 -12.37
CA SER A 597 -36.92 3.38 -12.97
C SER A 597 -35.75 4.34 -12.93
N ARG A 598 -35.57 5.13 -13.98
CA ARG A 598 -34.63 6.25 -14.05
C ARG A 598 -35.42 7.52 -14.34
N VAL A 599 -35.14 8.57 -13.58
CA VAL A 599 -35.61 9.94 -13.83
C VAL A 599 -34.43 10.68 -14.47
N GLU A 600 -34.64 11.30 -15.62
CA GLU A 600 -33.59 12.07 -16.30
C GLU A 600 -33.63 13.52 -15.78
N ASP A 601 -32.66 14.35 -16.16
CA ASP A 601 -32.56 15.73 -15.65
C ASP A 601 -33.77 16.62 -16.03
N ASP A 602 -34.59 16.19 -17.00
CA ASP A 602 -35.83 16.86 -17.41
C ASP A 602 -37.10 16.35 -16.70
N GLY A 603 -36.96 15.42 -15.74
CA GLY A 603 -38.04 14.81 -14.97
C GLY A 603 -38.40 13.42 -15.47
#